data_AF-A0A151U6N5-F1
#
_entry.id   AF-A0A151U6N5-F1
#
_cell.length_a   1.000
_cell.length_b   1.000
_cell.length_c   1.000
_cell.angle_alpha   90.00
_cell.angle_beta   90.00
_cell.angle_gamma   90.00
#
_symmetry.space_group_name_H-M   'P 1'
#
loop_
_entity.id
_entity.type
_entity.pdbx_description
1 polymer ?
#
loop_
_entity_poly.entity_id
_entity_poly.type
_entity_poly.pdbx_seq_one_letter_code
_entity_poly.pdbx_strand_id
1 'polypeptide(L)'
;MNVKGIRSFLGHASFYRRFIKDFSMIARPLSNLLNKDTPFCFNDSCLKAFEALKARLTSAPIIIAPNWKLDFELIKVLNEAQINYATTEKSC
;
A
#
# COMPACT_ATOMS: atom_id res chain seq x y z
N MET A 1 0.14 -15.94 -15.97
CA MET A 1 0.86 -14.99 -15.08
C MET A 1 2.32 -15.40 -14.98
N ASN A 2 3.25 -14.44 -14.94
CA ASN A 2 4.68 -14.71 -14.74
C ASN A 2 5.22 -13.88 -13.56
N VAL A 3 6.45 -14.17 -13.11
CA VAL A 3 7.10 -13.48 -11.98
C VAL A 3 7.13 -11.95 -12.15
N LYS A 4 7.45 -11.46 -13.36
CA LYS A 4 7.48 -10.01 -13.67
C LYS A 4 6.10 -9.36 -13.50
N GLY A 5 5.05 -10.02 -13.97
CA GLY A 5 3.67 -9.55 -13.86
C GLY A 5 3.18 -9.51 -12.42
N ILE A 6 3.49 -10.53 -11.62
CA ILE A 6 3.16 -10.53 -10.17
C ILE A 6 3.89 -9.40 -9.45
N ARG A 7 5.18 -9.19 -9.75
CA ARG A 7 5.97 -8.08 -9.17
C ARG A 7 5.40 -6.71 -9.54
N SER A 8 5.05 -6.52 -10.81
CA SER A 8 4.43 -5.27 -11.28
C SER A 8 3.08 -5.02 -10.60
N PHE A 9 2.22 -6.04 -10.54
CA PHE A 9 0.92 -5.96 -9.88
C PHE A 9 1.04 -5.63 -8.40
N LEU A 10 1.89 -6.34 -7.65
CA LEU A 10 2.10 -6.06 -6.22
C LEU A 10 2.70 -4.67 -5.99
N GLY A 11 3.60 -4.22 -6.86
CA GLY A 11 4.12 -2.86 -6.84
C GLY A 11 3.00 -1.83 -6.92
N HIS A 12 2.11 -1.96 -7.90
CA HIS A 12 0.97 -1.06 -8.04
C HIS A 12 -0.03 -1.17 -6.88
N ALA A 13 -0.43 -2.39 -6.51
CA ALA A 13 -1.38 -2.64 -5.43
C ALA A 13 -0.90 -2.12 -4.06
N SER A 14 0.42 -2.12 -3.84
CA SER A 14 1.02 -1.67 -2.57
C SER A 14 0.81 -0.18 -2.29
N PHE A 15 0.64 0.65 -3.32
CA PHE A 15 0.27 2.07 -3.16
C PHE A 15 -1.05 2.23 -2.40
N TYR A 16 -1.97 1.29 -2.59
CA TYR A 16 -3.29 1.30 -1.97
C TYR A 16 -3.35 0.53 -0.65
N ARG A 17 -2.23 0.03 -0.14
CA ARG A 17 -2.16 -0.79 1.08
C ARG A 17 -2.86 -0.15 2.28
N ARG A 18 -2.80 1.18 2.42
CA ARG A 18 -3.42 1.90 3.56
C ARG A 18 -4.95 1.86 3.54
N PHE A 19 -5.56 1.65 2.37
CA PHE A 19 -7.01 1.61 2.18
C PHE A 19 -7.56 0.18 2.19
N ILE A 20 -6.68 -0.83 2.11
CA ILE A 20 -7.07 -2.23 2.02
C ILE A 20 -6.76 -2.90 3.36
N LYS A 21 -7.83 -3.15 4.14
CA LYS A 21 -7.72 -3.92 5.39
C LYS A 21 -7.08 -5.30 5.10
N ASP A 22 -6.12 -5.69 5.92
CA ASP A 22 -5.42 -6.98 5.87
C ASP A 22 -4.66 -7.22 4.55
N PHE A 23 -4.28 -6.16 3.82
CA PHE A 23 -3.55 -6.25 2.55
C PHE A 23 -2.38 -7.24 2.60
N SER A 24 -1.56 -7.19 3.66
CA SER A 24 -0.40 -8.08 3.81
C SER A 24 -0.78 -9.55 3.93
N MET A 25 -1.90 -9.88 4.59
CA MET A 25 -2.39 -11.26 4.66
C MET A 25 -2.87 -11.75 3.30
N ILE A 26 -3.62 -10.90 2.58
CA ILE A 26 -4.18 -11.24 1.27
C ILE A 26 -3.06 -11.37 0.23
N ALA A 27 -2.07 -10.48 0.24
CA ALA A 27 -0.96 -10.47 -0.70
C ALA A 27 0.07 -11.58 -0.46
N ARG A 28 0.10 -12.19 0.72
CA ARG A 28 1.12 -13.17 1.13
C ARG A 28 1.33 -14.32 0.14
N PRO A 29 0.29 -14.99 -0.39
CA PRO A 29 0.47 -16.05 -1.38
C PRO A 29 1.20 -15.55 -2.63
N LEU A 30 0.90 -14.32 -3.08
CA LEU A 30 1.56 -13.71 -4.24
C LEU A 30 3.00 -13.27 -3.93
N SER A 31 3.26 -12.78 -2.72
CA SER A 31 4.62 -12.43 -2.28
C SER A 31 5.53 -13.66 -2.23
N ASN A 32 5.00 -14.81 -1.79
CA ASN A 32 5.75 -16.06 -1.77
C ASN A 32 6.22 -16.52 -3.17
N LEU A 33 5.48 -16.19 -4.23
CA LEU A 33 5.88 -16.47 -5.61
C LEU A 33 7.11 -15.67 -6.07
N LEU A 34 7.52 -14.65 -5.33
CA LEU A 34 8.67 -13.81 -5.65
C LEU A 34 9.94 -14.22 -4.88
N ASN A 35 9.86 -15.22 -4.02
CA ASN A 35 11.00 -15.73 -3.26
C ASN A 35 11.99 -16.44 -4.19
N LYS A 36 13.29 -16.19 -3.98
CA LYS A 36 14.36 -16.68 -4.85
C LYS A 36 14.51 -18.21 -4.82
N ASP A 37 14.14 -18.83 -3.69
CA ASP A 37 14.33 -20.26 -3.42
C ASP A 37 13.03 -21.07 -3.55
N THR A 38 11.98 -20.50 -4.12
CA THR A 38 10.68 -21.18 -4.28
C THR A 38 10.34 -21.30 -5.76
N PRO A 39 10.00 -22.50 -6.27
CA PRO A 39 9.54 -22.65 -7.64
C PRO A 39 8.27 -21.82 -7.84
N PHE A 40 8.21 -21.12 -8.97
CA PHE A 40 7.04 -20.32 -9.32
C PHE A 40 5.85 -21.25 -9.61
N CYS A 41 4.94 -21.37 -8.64
CA CYS A 41 3.73 -22.19 -8.75
C CYS A 41 2.48 -21.35 -8.45
N PHE A 42 1.84 -20.85 -9.50
CA PHE A 42 0.60 -20.09 -9.36
C PHE A 42 -0.58 -21.05 -9.15
N ASN A 43 -0.91 -21.31 -7.88
CA ASN A 43 -1.97 -22.24 -7.47
C ASN A 43 -3.28 -21.51 -7.11
N ASP A 44 -4.31 -22.26 -6.69
CA ASP A 44 -5.61 -21.70 -6.32
C ASP A 44 -5.56 -20.67 -5.19
N SER A 45 -4.62 -20.81 -4.25
CA SER A 45 -4.43 -19.82 -3.19
C SER A 45 -3.93 -18.48 -3.75
N CYS A 46 -3.08 -18.52 -4.77
CA CYS A 46 -2.60 -17.34 -5.47
C CYS A 46 -3.72 -16.70 -6.31
N LEU A 47 -4.54 -17.51 -6.97
CA LEU A 47 -5.69 -17.02 -7.74
C LEU A 47 -6.70 -16.31 -6.82
N LYS A 48 -7.05 -16.93 -5.69
CA LYS A 48 -7.95 -16.33 -4.69
C LYS A 48 -7.39 -15.02 -4.14
N ALA A 49 -6.10 -14.97 -3.82
CA ALA A 49 -5.42 -13.75 -3.38
C ALA A 49 -5.47 -12.64 -4.45
N PHE A 50 -5.22 -13.00 -5.70
CA PHE A 50 -5.24 -12.05 -6.82
C PHE A 50 -6.64 -11.47 -7.05
N GLU A 51 -7.67 -12.30 -7.12
CA GLU A 51 -9.06 -11.84 -7.29
C GLU A 51 -9.53 -11.02 -6.09
N ALA A 52 -9.16 -11.41 -4.86
CA ALA A 52 -9.48 -10.63 -3.66
C ALA A 52 -8.84 -9.24 -3.68
N LEU A 53 -7.57 -9.13 -4.10
CA LEU A 53 -6.92 -7.82 -4.24
C LEU A 53 -7.55 -7.00 -5.35
N LYS A 54 -7.86 -7.61 -6.50
CA LYS A 54 -8.53 -6.93 -7.63
C LYS A 54 -9.87 -6.35 -7.17
N ALA A 55 -10.71 -7.15 -6.51
CA ALA A 55 -12.00 -6.71 -6.01
C ALA A 55 -11.89 -5.52 -5.03
N ARG A 56 -10.92 -5.56 -4.12
CA ARG A 56 -10.68 -4.48 -3.14
C ARG A 56 -10.11 -3.22 -3.77
N LEU A 57 -9.26 -3.36 -4.78
CA LEU A 57 -8.73 -2.23 -5.56
C LEU A 57 -9.83 -1.57 -6.40
N THR A 58 -10.79 -2.34 -6.90
CA THR A 58 -11.94 -1.83 -7.66
C THR A 58 -13.10 -1.34 -6.77
N SER A 59 -13.09 -1.62 -5.47
CA SER A 59 -14.13 -1.17 -4.54
C SER A 59 -13.87 0.27 -4.06
N ALA A 60 -14.90 1.13 -4.11
CA ALA A 60 -14.86 2.44 -3.45
C ALA A 60 -14.85 2.25 -1.91
N PRO A 61 -13.97 2.94 -1.14
CA PRO A 61 -13.73 4.39 -1.19
C PRO A 61 -12.24 4.76 -1.17
N ILE A 62 -11.43 4.23 -2.10
CA ILE A 62 -10.01 4.57 -2.18
C ILE A 62 -9.78 6.03 -2.67
N ILE A 63 -10.79 6.59 -3.35
CA ILE A 63 -10.76 7.94 -3.97
C ILE A 63 -11.74 8.88 -3.23
N ILE A 64 -11.78 8.85 -1.90
CA ILE A 64 -12.43 9.93 -1.15
C ILE A 64 -11.36 10.96 -0.79
N ALA A 65 -11.51 12.17 -1.34
CA ALA A 65 -10.67 13.29 -0.95
C ALA A 65 -10.79 13.49 0.58
N PRO A 66 -9.68 13.74 1.30
CA PRO A 66 -9.75 14.05 2.71
C PRO A 66 -10.75 15.19 2.93
N ASN A 67 -11.70 14.98 3.85
CA ASN A 67 -12.63 16.04 4.23
C ASN A 67 -11.87 17.10 5.05
N TRP A 68 -11.44 18.17 4.41
CA TRP A 68 -10.71 19.30 5.01
C TRP A 68 -11.45 20.04 6.13
N LYS A 69 -12.71 19.69 6.42
CA LYS A 69 -13.48 20.20 7.56
C LYS A 69 -13.38 19.35 8.82
N LEU A 70 -12.76 18.17 8.77
CA LEU A 70 -12.38 17.41 9.97
C LEU A 70 -10.94 17.73 10.36
N ASP A 71 -10.69 17.92 11.65
CA ASP A 71 -9.34 18.00 12.19
C ASP A 71 -8.63 16.66 11.96
N PHE A 72 -7.57 16.68 11.15
CA PHE A 72 -6.71 15.52 10.95
C PHE A 72 -5.64 15.51 12.04
N GLU A 73 -5.57 14.46 12.85
CA GLU A 73 -4.37 14.16 13.62
C GLU A 73 -3.27 13.68 12.67
N LEU A 74 -2.53 14.64 12.11
CA LEU A 74 -1.23 14.36 11.50
C LEU A 74 -0.29 13.99 12.65
N ILE A 75 -0.03 12.69 12.85
CA ILE A 75 1.05 12.23 13.73
C ILE A 75 2.37 12.68 13.09
N LYS A 76 2.79 13.88 13.44
CA LYS A 76 4.03 14.53 13.01
C LYS A 76 5.17 13.90 13.78
N VAL A 77 5.83 12.90 13.19
CA VAL A 77 7.12 12.40 13.68
C VAL A 77 8.20 13.39 13.24
N LEU A 78 8.23 14.58 13.86
CA LEU A 78 9.35 15.51 13.73
C LEU A 78 9.93 15.76 15.11
N ASN A 79 11.20 15.39 15.30
CA ASN A 79 11.96 15.78 16.47
C ASN A 79 12.16 17.29 16.50
N GLU A 80 12.24 17.86 17.70
CA GLU A 80 12.24 19.31 18.00
C GLU A 80 13.20 20.12 17.10
N ALA A 81 14.33 19.55 16.68
CA ALA A 81 15.29 20.17 15.79
C ALA A 81 14.74 20.56 14.39
N GLN A 82 13.72 19.84 13.88
CA GLN A 82 13.14 20.11 12.56
C GLN A 82 12.02 21.17 12.59
N ILE A 83 11.45 21.46 13.76
CA ILE A 83 10.39 22.46 13.91
C ILE A 83 10.97 23.88 13.81
N ASN A 84 12.17 24.10 14.37
CA ASN A 84 12.80 25.42 14.38
C ASN A 84 13.22 25.87 12.97
N TYR A 85 13.69 24.95 12.11
CA TYR A 85 14.12 25.29 10.74
C TYR A 85 12.95 25.73 9.84
N ALA A 86 11.78 25.11 9.98
CA ALA A 86 10.59 25.44 9.18
C ALA A 86 9.93 26.76 9.61
N THR A 87 10.21 27.25 10.81
CA THR A 87 9.59 28.47 11.35
C THR A 87 10.41 29.72 11.04
N THR A 88 11.70 29.57 10.71
CA THR A 88 12.60 30.69 10.35
C THR A 88 12.53 31.12 8.89
N GLU A 89 12.02 30.29 7.97
CA GLU A 89 11.90 30.66 6.54
C GLU A 89 10.60 31.40 6.18
N LYS A 90 9.70 31.65 7.13
CA LYS A 90 8.50 32.49 6.93
C LYS A 90 8.65 33.94 7.41
N SER A 91 9.88 34.41 7.59
CA SER A 91 10.18 35.81 7.90
C SER A 91 11.26 36.35 6.95
N CYS A 92 10.87 36.54 5.68
CA CYS A 92 11.43 37.53 4.75
C CYS A 92 10.40 37.79 3.66
#